data_AF-A0A1B6HXV0-F1
#
_entry.id   AF-A0A1B6HXV0-F1
#
_cell.length_a   1.000
_cell.length_b   1.000
_cell.length_c   1.000
_cell.angle_alpha   90.00
_cell.angle_beta   90.00
_cell.angle_gamma   90.00
#
_symmetry.space_group_name_H-M   'P 1'
#
loop_
_entity.id
_entity.type
_entity.pdbx_description
1 polymer ?
#
loop_
_entity_poly.entity_id
_entity_poly.type
_entity_poly.pdbx_seq_one_letter_code
_entity_poly.pdbx_strand_id
1 'polypeptide(L)'
;CGRQQLPTTSHNQRAVLGGCLGLVRFPLMSVEEFACCPAQSGILTDREVVSLFLYFTINPKPSISFKETPRCSMTGKEQSVNRFQQIESRWGYSGTSDRIRFIADRRIFVVGFGLYGSIHGPMDYDVTLQVIHTASGNVCGLNSTSFSCDGNSYTFRVMFKEPVEIVPNTSYTACATLKGPDSHYGTRGQRKVVVDCPSGGKVTFQFSYAAGNNNGTSVEDGQIPEILFYT
;
A
#
# COMPACT_ATOMS: atom_id res chain seq x y z
N CYS A 1 2.99 -29.93 -1.34
CA CYS A 1 3.34 -31.37 -1.40
C CYS A 1 4.82 -31.59 -1.19
N GLY A 2 5.72 -31.12 -2.07
CA GLY A 2 7.17 -31.39 -1.95
C GLY A 2 7.81 -31.03 -0.60
N ARG A 3 7.51 -29.86 -0.03
CA ARG A 3 7.98 -29.46 1.33
C ARG A 3 7.50 -30.39 2.46
N GLN A 4 6.41 -31.12 2.24
CA GLN A 4 5.84 -32.09 3.19
C GLN A 4 6.10 -33.54 2.76
N GLN A 5 6.95 -33.77 1.75
CA GLN A 5 7.26 -35.10 1.21
C GLN A 5 6.02 -35.91 0.77
N LEU A 6 4.95 -35.22 0.36
CA LEU A 6 3.72 -35.85 -0.14
C LEU A 6 3.76 -35.99 -1.68
N PRO A 7 3.20 -37.08 -2.25
CA PRO A 7 2.96 -37.19 -3.69
C PRO A 7 2.13 -36.02 -4.23
N THR A 8 2.44 -35.54 -5.43
CA THR A 8 1.72 -34.43 -6.08
C THR A 8 0.42 -34.89 -6.72
N THR A 9 -0.52 -35.36 -5.89
CA THR A 9 -1.90 -35.64 -6.30
C THR A 9 -2.77 -34.42 -6.04
N SER A 10 -3.89 -34.28 -6.76
CA SER A 10 -4.86 -33.19 -6.56
C SER A 10 -5.41 -33.15 -5.13
N HIS A 11 -5.68 -34.33 -4.55
CA HIS A 11 -6.08 -34.48 -3.16
C HIS A 11 -5.05 -33.89 -2.19
N ASN A 12 -3.77 -34.26 -2.34
CA ASN A 12 -2.69 -33.76 -1.50
C ASN A 12 -2.45 -32.26 -1.71
N GLN A 13 -2.57 -31.78 -2.95
CA GLN A 13 -2.45 -30.35 -3.26
C GLN A 13 -3.55 -29.55 -2.55
N ARG A 14 -4.80 -30.02 -2.60
CA ARG A 14 -5.92 -29.41 -1.88
C ARG A 14 -5.67 -29.40 -0.37
N ALA A 15 -5.26 -30.53 0.20
CA ALA A 15 -4.98 -30.65 1.63
C ALA A 15 -3.87 -29.68 2.08
N VAL A 16 -2.81 -29.54 1.29
CA VAL A 16 -1.71 -28.62 1.58
C VAL A 16 -2.13 -27.16 1.44
N LEU A 17 -2.96 -26.82 0.45
CA LEU A 17 -3.48 -25.47 0.26
C LEU A 17 -4.45 -25.06 1.38
N GLY A 18 -5.26 -26.00 1.87
CA GLY A 18 -6.20 -25.79 2.96
C GLY A 18 -7.07 -24.54 2.75
N GLY A 19 -7.18 -23.71 3.79
CA GLY A 19 -7.95 -22.45 3.73
C GLY A 19 -7.41 -21.41 2.74
N CYS A 20 -6.14 -21.52 2.31
CA CYS A 20 -5.58 -20.59 1.33
C CYS A 20 -6.20 -20.77 -0.06
N LEU A 21 -6.83 -21.92 -0.35
CA LEU A 21 -7.51 -22.16 -1.61
C LEU A 21 -8.65 -21.14 -1.85
N GLY A 22 -9.32 -20.69 -0.79
CA GLY A 22 -10.35 -19.65 -0.86
C GLY A 22 -9.83 -18.26 -1.26
N LEU A 23 -8.51 -18.03 -1.19
CA LEU A 23 -7.88 -16.78 -1.62
C LEU A 23 -7.63 -16.71 -3.12
N VAL A 24 -7.75 -17.85 -3.82
CA VAL A 24 -7.64 -17.91 -5.28
C VAL A 24 -8.88 -17.26 -5.90
N ARG A 25 -8.64 -16.37 -6.87
CA ARG A 25 -9.68 -15.54 -7.49
C ARG A 25 -10.20 -16.16 -8.78
N PHE A 26 -10.69 -17.40 -8.70
CA PHE A 26 -11.38 -18.06 -9.82
C PHE A 26 -12.50 -17.19 -10.45
N PRO A 27 -13.30 -16.42 -9.68
CA PRO A 27 -14.40 -15.61 -10.24
C PRO A 27 -13.96 -14.49 -11.19
N LEU A 28 -12.66 -14.19 -11.24
CA LEU A 28 -12.07 -13.19 -12.13
C LEU A 28 -11.49 -13.78 -13.41
N MET A 29 -11.45 -15.10 -13.53
CA MET A 29 -11.08 -15.78 -14.76
C MET A 29 -12.24 -15.67 -15.76
N SER A 30 -11.92 -15.76 -17.04
CA SER A 30 -12.93 -16.09 -18.05
C SER A 30 -13.48 -17.50 -17.82
N VAL A 31 -14.69 -17.76 -18.34
CA VAL A 31 -15.31 -19.10 -18.25
C VAL A 31 -14.43 -20.14 -18.94
N GLU A 32 -13.84 -19.76 -20.06
CA GLU A 32 -12.96 -20.59 -20.87
C GLU A 32 -11.70 -20.97 -20.10
N GLU A 33 -11.01 -20.00 -19.49
CA GLU A 33 -9.82 -20.26 -18.67
C GLU A 33 -10.15 -21.16 -17.47
N PHE A 34 -11.27 -20.90 -16.81
CA PHE A 34 -11.71 -21.72 -15.68
C PHE A 34 -12.02 -23.16 -16.11
N ALA A 35 -12.73 -23.33 -17.22
CA ALA A 35 -13.14 -24.63 -17.76
C ALA A 35 -11.95 -25.47 -18.24
N CYS A 36 -10.93 -24.85 -18.84
CA CYS A 36 -9.78 -25.54 -19.40
C CYS A 36 -8.76 -26.01 -18.34
N CYS A 37 -8.67 -25.35 -17.18
CA CYS A 37 -7.61 -25.66 -16.21
C CYS A 37 -8.15 -25.91 -14.79
N PRO A 38 -8.60 -24.91 -14.01
CA PRO A 38 -9.09 -25.13 -12.64
C PRO A 38 -10.17 -26.20 -12.51
N ALA A 39 -11.18 -26.19 -13.38
CA ALA A 39 -12.32 -27.10 -13.31
C ALA A 39 -11.91 -28.57 -13.52
N GLN A 40 -10.86 -28.82 -14.31
CA GLN A 40 -10.36 -30.16 -14.63
C GLN A 40 -9.22 -30.61 -13.73
N SER A 41 -8.70 -29.73 -12.86
CA SER A 41 -7.53 -30.01 -12.03
C SER A 41 -7.76 -31.06 -10.93
N GLY A 42 -9.02 -31.34 -10.57
CA GLY A 42 -9.39 -32.18 -9.44
C GLY A 42 -9.05 -31.59 -8.06
N ILE A 43 -8.54 -30.34 -8.01
CA ILE A 43 -8.26 -29.63 -6.74
C ILE A 43 -9.55 -29.06 -6.15
N LEU A 44 -10.48 -28.63 -6.99
CA LEU A 44 -11.81 -28.16 -6.59
C LEU A 44 -12.76 -29.34 -6.43
N THR A 45 -13.68 -29.23 -5.48
CA THR A 45 -14.79 -30.17 -5.36
C THR A 45 -15.84 -29.91 -6.44
N ASP A 46 -16.61 -30.93 -6.81
CA ASP A 46 -17.68 -30.80 -7.81
C ASP A 46 -18.66 -29.68 -7.44
N ARG A 47 -18.97 -29.53 -6.14
CA ARG A 47 -19.82 -28.45 -5.63
C ARG A 47 -19.23 -27.06 -5.87
N GLU A 48 -17.92 -26.88 -5.66
CA GLU A 48 -17.23 -25.62 -5.92
C GLU A 48 -17.18 -25.31 -7.42
N VAL A 49 -16.93 -26.32 -8.26
CA VAL A 49 -16.93 -26.18 -9.72
C VAL A 49 -18.31 -25.75 -10.23
N VAL A 50 -19.37 -26.42 -9.78
CA VAL A 50 -20.76 -26.05 -10.14
C VAL A 50 -21.09 -24.64 -9.65
N SER A 51 -20.70 -24.28 -8.43
CA SER A 51 -20.95 -22.94 -7.88
C SER A 51 -20.26 -21.85 -8.69
N LEU A 52 -19.03 -22.09 -9.17
CA LEU A 52 -18.29 -21.16 -10.03
C LEU A 52 -18.90 -21.05 -11.44
N PHE A 53 -19.34 -22.15 -12.04
CA PHE A 53 -20.06 -22.08 -13.32
C PHE A 53 -21.39 -21.32 -13.22
N LEU A 54 -22.15 -21.53 -12.14
CA LEU A 54 -23.33 -20.72 -11.86
C LEU A 54 -22.96 -19.24 -11.72
N TYR A 55 -21.89 -18.93 -10.97
CA TYR A 55 -21.40 -17.57 -10.80
C TYR A 55 -21.12 -16.84 -12.13
N PHE A 56 -20.56 -17.54 -13.11
CA PHE A 56 -20.26 -16.93 -14.41
C PHE A 56 -21.47 -16.73 -15.32
N THR A 57 -22.56 -17.47 -15.10
CA THR A 57 -23.67 -17.57 -16.05
C THR A 57 -24.91 -16.81 -15.61
N ILE A 58 -25.19 -16.72 -14.32
CA ILE A 58 -26.46 -16.18 -13.81
C ILE A 58 -26.31 -14.79 -13.20
N ASN A 59 -27.36 -13.97 -13.33
CA ASN A 59 -27.51 -12.68 -12.67
C ASN A 59 -28.87 -12.61 -11.96
N PRO A 60 -28.95 -12.20 -10.68
CA PRO A 60 -27.86 -11.71 -9.84
C PRO A 60 -26.84 -12.81 -9.49
N LYS A 61 -25.58 -12.41 -9.32
CA LYS A 61 -24.48 -13.35 -9.05
C LYS A 61 -24.69 -14.04 -7.69
N PRO A 62 -24.60 -15.38 -7.62
CA PRO A 62 -24.72 -16.12 -6.38
C PRO A 62 -23.51 -15.88 -5.47
N SER A 63 -23.71 -16.01 -4.15
CA SER A 63 -22.61 -15.96 -3.18
C SER A 63 -21.70 -17.17 -3.32
N ILE A 64 -20.39 -16.97 -3.26
CA ILE A 64 -19.37 -18.01 -3.39
C ILE A 64 -18.27 -17.87 -2.34
N SER A 65 -17.53 -18.95 -2.09
CA SER A 65 -16.46 -19.02 -1.07
C SER A 65 -15.08 -18.56 -1.56
N PHE A 66 -15.01 -17.91 -2.73
CA PHE A 66 -13.78 -17.44 -3.35
C PHE A 66 -13.76 -15.91 -3.48
N LYS A 67 -12.55 -15.34 -3.51
CA LYS A 67 -12.39 -13.90 -3.70
C LYS A 67 -12.82 -13.48 -5.11
N GLU A 68 -13.86 -12.66 -5.19
CA GLU A 68 -14.38 -12.11 -6.45
C GLU A 68 -13.88 -10.69 -6.76
N THR A 69 -13.21 -10.05 -5.79
CA THR A 69 -12.61 -8.73 -6.00
C THR A 69 -11.26 -8.90 -6.70
N PRO A 70 -11.00 -8.17 -7.81
CA PRO A 70 -9.67 -8.03 -8.38
C PRO A 70 -8.63 -7.84 -7.28
N ARG A 71 -7.46 -8.47 -7.45
CA ARG A 71 -6.27 -7.84 -6.86
C ARG A 71 -6.30 -6.41 -7.40
N CYS A 72 -6.03 -5.41 -6.58
CA CYS A 72 -5.91 -4.05 -7.09
C CYS A 72 -4.86 -4.10 -8.19
N SER A 73 -5.30 -4.16 -9.45
CA SER A 73 -4.45 -4.20 -10.61
C SER A 73 -4.00 -2.78 -10.79
N MET A 74 -3.06 -2.37 -9.95
CA MET A 74 -2.27 -1.19 -10.20
C MET A 74 -1.43 -1.52 -11.43
N THR A 75 -2.02 -1.29 -12.60
CA THR A 75 -1.37 -1.52 -13.89
C THR A 75 -0.30 -0.46 -14.05
N GLY A 76 0.92 -0.76 -13.62
CA GLY A 76 2.02 0.18 -13.71
C GLY A 76 3.20 -0.19 -12.82
N LYS A 77 4.33 0.47 -13.05
CA LYS A 77 5.46 0.43 -12.14
C LYS A 77 5.14 1.35 -10.95
N GLU A 78 5.44 0.90 -9.75
CA GLU A 78 5.34 1.75 -8.57
C GLU A 78 6.26 2.97 -8.72
N GLN A 79 5.77 4.11 -8.27
CA GLN A 79 6.47 5.38 -8.31
C GLN A 79 6.60 5.95 -6.90
N SER A 80 7.60 6.80 -6.70
CA SER A 80 7.75 7.59 -5.48
C SER A 80 7.93 9.06 -5.85
N VAL A 81 7.37 9.93 -5.02
CA VAL A 81 7.70 11.36 -5.01
C VAL A 81 8.47 11.64 -3.73
N ASN A 82 9.71 12.14 -3.85
CA ASN A 82 10.47 12.65 -2.71
C ASN A 82 10.34 14.18 -2.68
N ARG A 83 9.96 14.74 -1.53
CA ARG A 83 9.73 16.19 -1.38
C ARG A 83 10.95 16.98 -0.90
N PHE A 84 12.04 16.33 -0.51
CA PHE A 84 13.22 16.99 0.06
C PHE A 84 14.43 16.90 -0.86
N GLN A 85 15.33 17.89 -0.75
CA GLN A 85 16.58 17.92 -1.53
C GLN A 85 17.80 17.58 -0.68
N GLN A 86 17.67 17.62 0.64
CA GLN A 86 18.76 17.39 1.60
C GLN A 86 18.26 16.58 2.79
N ILE A 87 19.19 15.95 3.50
CA ILE A 87 18.95 15.09 4.65
C ILE A 87 19.87 15.55 5.77
N GLU A 88 19.33 15.71 6.97
CA GLU A 88 20.01 16.20 8.17
C GLU A 88 19.63 15.36 9.39
N SER A 89 20.23 15.67 10.55
CA SER A 89 19.92 15.06 11.85
C SER A 89 19.84 16.14 12.95
N ARG A 90 19.09 15.99 14.05
CA ARG A 90 18.24 14.87 14.51
C ARG A 90 16.76 15.28 14.58
N TRP A 91 15.85 14.32 14.40
CA TRP A 91 14.40 14.50 14.55
C TRP A 91 13.83 13.54 15.60
N GLY A 92 13.17 14.09 16.62
CA GLY A 92 12.71 13.36 17.79
C GLY A 92 11.21 13.08 17.81
N TYR A 93 10.83 12.11 18.63
CA TYR A 93 9.45 11.62 18.74
C TYR A 93 8.96 11.62 20.19
N SER A 94 7.82 12.29 20.42
CA SER A 94 7.16 12.38 21.74
C SER A 94 5.70 11.89 21.72
N GLY A 95 5.31 11.18 20.66
CA GLY A 95 3.94 10.71 20.41
C GLY A 95 3.08 11.64 19.55
N THR A 96 3.61 12.83 19.21
CA THR A 96 3.00 13.73 18.22
C THR A 96 3.20 13.19 16.80
N SER A 97 2.16 13.26 15.96
CA SER A 97 2.23 12.78 14.57
C SER A 97 2.96 13.78 13.68
N ASP A 98 3.82 13.30 12.79
CA ASP A 98 4.33 14.10 11.68
C ASP A 98 3.25 14.20 10.59
N ARG A 99 2.97 15.41 10.10
CA ARG A 99 1.82 15.66 9.20
C ARG A 99 2.18 16.62 8.08
N ILE A 100 1.78 16.27 6.86
CA ILE A 100 1.93 17.13 5.68
C ILE A 100 0.69 17.02 4.79
N ARG A 101 0.21 18.15 4.26
CA ARG A 101 -0.88 18.12 3.27
C ARG A 101 -0.31 17.96 1.87
N PHE A 102 -1.01 17.21 1.03
CA PHE A 102 -0.66 17.06 -0.37
C PHE A 102 -1.88 17.06 -1.28
N ILE A 103 -1.66 17.47 -2.52
CA ILE A 103 -2.59 17.39 -3.64
C ILE A 103 -1.84 16.76 -4.81
N ALA A 104 -2.46 15.82 -5.51
CA ALA A 104 -2.00 15.33 -6.80
C ALA A 104 -2.89 15.87 -7.93
N ASP A 105 -2.31 16.27 -9.06
CA ASP A 105 -3.06 16.76 -10.23
C ASP A 105 -3.78 15.65 -11.03
N ARG A 106 -3.48 14.39 -10.72
CA ARG A 106 -4.07 13.20 -11.34
C ARG A 106 -4.55 12.23 -10.29
N ARG A 107 -5.44 11.32 -10.72
CA ARG A 107 -5.86 10.19 -9.90
C ARG A 107 -4.64 9.30 -9.68
N ILE A 108 -4.36 9.02 -8.42
CA ILE A 108 -3.30 8.10 -8.01
C ILE A 108 -3.81 7.20 -6.89
N PHE A 109 -3.07 6.12 -6.65
CA PHE A 109 -3.33 5.22 -5.55
C PHE A 109 -2.09 5.17 -4.66
N VAL A 110 -2.18 5.78 -3.49
CA VAL A 110 -1.11 5.81 -2.50
C VAL A 110 -1.04 4.46 -1.80
N VAL A 111 0.11 3.83 -1.83
CA VAL A 111 0.32 2.48 -1.26
C VAL A 111 1.18 2.50 0.01
N GLY A 112 1.87 3.60 0.28
CA GLY A 112 2.67 3.75 1.48
C GLY A 112 3.43 5.06 1.51
N PHE A 113 4.21 5.24 2.57
CA PHE A 113 5.17 6.33 2.71
C PHE A 113 6.58 5.78 2.85
N GLY A 114 7.57 6.53 2.34
CA GLY A 114 8.94 6.38 2.77
C GLY A 114 9.19 7.30 3.95
N LEU A 115 9.79 6.79 5.02
CA LEU A 115 10.07 7.50 6.27
C LEU A 115 11.57 7.44 6.55
N TYR A 116 12.15 8.49 7.15
CA TYR A 116 13.54 8.36 7.62
C TYR A 116 13.60 7.53 8.89
N GLY A 117 14.68 6.75 9.01
CA GLY A 117 14.99 5.91 10.18
C GLY A 117 15.99 6.55 11.14
N SER A 118 16.42 5.75 12.11
CA SER A 118 17.36 6.11 13.18
C SER A 118 18.67 6.72 12.67
N ILE A 119 19.25 7.66 13.43
CA ILE A 119 20.62 8.18 13.20
C ILE A 119 21.71 7.25 13.77
N HIS A 120 21.30 6.24 14.52
CA HIS A 120 22.14 5.17 15.08
C HIS A 120 21.70 3.82 14.52
N GLY A 121 22.47 2.75 14.74
CA GLY A 121 22.40 1.43 14.07
C GLY A 121 21.04 0.71 14.02
N PRO A 122 21.01 -0.64 13.98
CA PRO A 122 19.75 -1.36 13.80
C PRO A 122 18.72 -1.02 14.87
N MET A 123 17.62 -0.39 14.47
CA MET A 123 16.56 0.06 15.37
C MET A 123 15.20 -0.19 14.74
N ASP A 124 14.23 -0.54 15.59
CA ASP A 124 12.84 -0.72 15.20
C ASP A 124 12.02 0.51 15.57
N TYR A 125 11.09 0.88 14.69
CA TYR A 125 10.06 1.88 14.95
C TYR A 125 8.69 1.23 14.90
N ASP A 126 7.87 1.53 15.89
CA ASP A 126 6.42 1.38 15.75
C ASP A 126 5.88 2.62 15.04
N VAL A 127 5.01 2.43 14.06
CA VAL A 127 4.46 3.51 13.26
C VAL A 127 2.97 3.32 12.97
N THR A 128 2.21 4.41 13.10
CA THR A 128 0.84 4.49 12.60
C THR A 128 0.79 5.46 11.43
N LEU A 129 0.49 4.94 10.24
CA LEU A 129 0.27 5.71 9.02
C LEU A 129 -1.20 6.07 8.86
N GLN A 130 -1.49 7.29 8.39
CA GLN A 130 -2.82 7.67 7.94
C GLN A 130 -2.78 8.52 6.67
N VAL A 131 -3.80 8.35 5.83
CA VAL A 131 -4.19 9.34 4.81
C VAL A 131 -5.57 9.84 5.19
N ILE A 132 -5.71 11.15 5.36
CA ILE A 132 -6.95 11.79 5.80
C ILE A 132 -7.42 12.77 4.72
N HIS A 133 -8.67 12.66 4.28
CA HIS A 133 -9.27 13.68 3.42
C HIS A 133 -9.39 15.01 4.18
N THR A 134 -8.64 16.04 3.76
CA THR A 134 -8.43 17.24 4.58
C THR A 134 -9.74 18.00 4.87
N ALA A 135 -10.66 18.06 3.91
CA ALA A 135 -11.89 18.83 4.06
C ALA A 135 -12.91 18.18 5.00
N SER A 136 -13.02 16.84 4.98
CA SER A 136 -14.00 16.13 5.83
C SER A 136 -13.41 15.56 7.12
N GLY A 137 -12.08 15.44 7.21
CA GLY A 137 -11.41 14.76 8.32
C GLY A 137 -11.54 13.23 8.29
N ASN A 138 -12.11 12.65 7.23
CA ASN A 138 -12.27 11.20 7.11
C ASN A 138 -10.93 10.51 6.88
N VAL A 139 -10.67 9.46 7.64
CA VAL A 139 -9.50 8.59 7.46
C VAL A 139 -9.76 7.67 6.26
N CYS A 140 -9.04 7.90 5.17
CA CYS A 140 -9.13 7.12 3.93
C CYS A 140 -8.23 5.89 3.93
N GLY A 141 -7.15 5.92 4.70
CA GLY A 141 -6.25 4.79 4.91
C GLY A 141 -5.61 4.85 6.28
N LEU A 142 -5.43 3.68 6.90
CA LEU A 142 -4.82 3.51 8.21
C LEU A 142 -4.02 2.21 8.23
N ASN A 143 -2.80 2.26 8.73
CA ASN A 143 -2.07 1.06 9.11
C ASN A 143 -1.19 1.33 10.33
N SER A 144 -1.28 0.45 11.34
CA SER A 144 -0.35 0.42 12.47
C SER A 144 0.55 -0.79 12.30
N THR A 145 1.85 -0.54 12.15
CA THR A 145 2.86 -1.54 11.83
C THR A 145 4.21 -1.11 12.40
N SER A 146 5.27 -1.84 12.08
CA SER A 146 6.63 -1.50 12.46
C SER A 146 7.56 -1.63 11.27
N PHE A 147 8.69 -0.93 11.32
CA PHE A 147 9.78 -1.11 10.36
C PHE A 147 11.12 -1.05 11.07
N SER A 148 12.08 -1.82 10.54
CA SER A 148 13.46 -1.80 10.99
C SER A 148 14.29 -0.91 10.08
N CYS A 149 15.22 -0.17 10.67
CA CYS A 149 16.21 0.64 9.98
C CYS A 149 17.61 0.29 10.48
N ASP A 150 18.65 0.55 9.69
CA ASP A 150 20.04 0.15 9.94
C ASP A 150 20.96 1.34 10.35
N GLY A 151 20.40 2.53 10.51
CA GLY A 151 21.12 3.76 10.82
C GLY A 151 21.51 4.61 9.60
N ASN A 152 21.28 4.10 8.39
CA ASN A 152 21.52 4.87 7.17
C ASN A 152 20.49 6.02 7.01
N SER A 153 20.84 6.99 6.16
CA SER A 153 19.99 8.15 5.87
C SER A 153 18.95 7.91 4.77
N TYR A 154 18.81 6.68 4.27
CA TYR A 154 17.80 6.34 3.26
C TYR A 154 16.41 6.31 3.87
N THR A 155 15.41 6.26 2.98
CA THR A 155 14.01 6.12 3.35
C THR A 155 13.63 4.65 3.48
N PHE A 156 12.84 4.37 4.52
CA PHE A 156 12.30 3.04 4.81
C PHE A 156 10.82 3.04 4.47
N ARG A 157 10.42 2.03 3.71
CA ARG A 157 9.09 1.96 3.13
C ARG A 157 8.12 1.34 4.13
N VAL A 158 7.00 2.03 4.37
CA VAL A 158 5.94 1.57 5.24
C VAL A 158 4.62 1.63 4.45
N MET A 159 3.96 0.49 4.34
CA MET A 159 2.84 0.30 3.41
C MET A 159 1.49 0.36 4.11
N PHE A 160 0.46 0.80 3.40
CA PHE A 160 -0.94 0.58 3.78
C PHE A 160 -1.34 -0.87 3.49
N LYS A 161 -2.41 -1.35 4.16
CA LYS A 161 -2.97 -2.69 3.89
C LYS A 161 -3.59 -2.78 2.50
N GLU A 162 -4.19 -1.68 2.05
CA GLU A 162 -4.82 -1.53 0.74
C GLU A 162 -4.43 -0.17 0.16
N PRO A 163 -4.32 -0.04 -1.17
CA PRO A 163 -4.06 1.24 -1.81
C PRO A 163 -5.17 2.26 -1.51
N VAL A 164 -4.78 3.49 -1.17
CA VAL A 164 -5.67 4.60 -0.89
C VAL A 164 -5.86 5.43 -2.15
N GLU A 165 -7.08 5.51 -2.65
CA GLU A 165 -7.40 6.34 -3.80
C GLU A 165 -7.32 7.84 -3.45
N ILE A 166 -6.56 8.57 -4.27
CA ILE A 166 -6.43 10.03 -4.19
C ILE A 166 -7.10 10.62 -5.42
N VAL A 167 -8.16 11.40 -5.17
CA VAL A 167 -8.89 12.12 -6.22
C VAL A 167 -8.05 13.32 -6.69
N PRO A 168 -7.95 13.58 -8.01
CA PRO A 168 -7.21 14.72 -8.52
C PRO A 168 -7.65 16.05 -7.88
N ASN A 169 -6.69 16.95 -7.67
CA ASN A 169 -6.90 18.31 -7.17
C ASN A 169 -7.63 18.39 -5.82
N THR A 170 -7.62 17.30 -5.06
CA THR A 170 -8.26 17.19 -3.74
C THR A 170 -7.18 17.14 -2.65
N SER A 171 -7.38 17.90 -1.57
CA SER A 171 -6.41 17.97 -0.47
C SER A 171 -6.53 16.78 0.47
N TYR A 172 -5.42 16.09 0.69
CA TYR A 172 -5.27 15.04 1.68
C TYR A 172 -4.16 15.40 2.67
N THR A 173 -4.20 14.79 3.85
CA THR A 173 -3.16 14.91 4.88
C THR A 173 -2.52 13.55 5.06
N ALA A 174 -1.23 13.45 4.76
CA ALA A 174 -0.40 12.32 5.11
C ALA A 174 0.05 12.49 6.57
N CYS A 175 -0.13 11.43 7.37
CA CYS A 175 0.27 11.42 8.78
C CYS A 175 1.12 10.17 9.05
N ALA A 176 2.18 10.33 9.84
CA ALA A 176 2.98 9.24 10.37
C ALA A 176 3.27 9.52 11.84
N THR A 177 2.77 8.66 12.73
CA THR A 177 3.09 8.74 14.16
C THR A 177 4.12 7.68 14.48
N LEU A 178 5.38 8.08 14.62
CA LEU A 178 6.49 7.18 14.93
C LEU A 178 6.74 7.11 16.44
N LYS A 179 7.13 5.92 16.90
CA LYS A 179 7.66 5.67 18.24
C LYS A 179 8.99 4.93 18.09
N GLY A 180 10.06 5.57 18.52
CA GLY A 180 11.42 5.05 18.40
C GLY A 180 12.45 6.13 18.76
N PRO A 181 13.75 5.86 18.56
CA PRO A 181 14.83 6.80 18.83
C PRO A 181 14.81 8.01 17.88
N ASP A 182 15.77 8.92 18.00
CA ASP A 182 15.88 10.02 17.04
C ASP A 182 16.27 9.51 15.64
N SER A 183 15.72 10.18 14.63
CA SER A 183 15.88 9.84 13.22
C SER A 183 16.57 10.95 12.42
N HIS A 184 16.95 10.62 11.19
CA HIS A 184 17.24 11.64 10.18
C HIS A 184 15.95 12.39 9.80
N TYR A 185 16.08 13.55 9.17
CA TYR A 185 14.96 14.28 8.59
C TYR A 185 15.37 14.97 7.30
N GLY A 186 14.37 15.34 6.50
CA GLY A 186 14.60 16.03 5.24
C GLY A 186 14.59 17.54 5.44
N THR A 187 15.36 18.24 4.60
CA THR A 187 15.40 19.70 4.55
C THR A 187 15.32 20.18 3.09
N ARG A 188 15.14 21.50 2.92
CA ARG A 188 14.95 22.14 1.61
C ARG A 188 13.77 21.54 0.84
N GLY A 189 12.67 21.36 1.53
CA GLY A 189 11.48 20.76 0.99
C GLY A 189 10.83 21.61 -0.11
N GLN A 190 10.28 20.93 -1.10
CA GLN A 190 9.71 21.53 -2.30
C GLN A 190 8.18 21.59 -2.19
N ARG A 191 7.62 22.80 -2.39
CA ARG A 191 6.16 23.02 -2.45
C ARG A 191 5.49 22.28 -3.61
N LYS A 192 6.23 22.05 -4.70
CA LYS A 192 5.74 21.41 -5.91
C LYS A 192 6.80 20.48 -6.45
N VAL A 193 6.44 19.22 -6.69
CA VAL A 193 7.32 18.21 -7.28
C VAL A 193 6.60 17.56 -8.45
N VAL A 194 7.28 17.42 -9.58
CA VAL A 194 6.74 16.76 -10.77
C VAL A 194 7.46 15.44 -10.95
N VAL A 195 6.71 14.35 -11.02
CA VAL A 195 7.22 12.99 -11.25
C VAL A 195 6.90 12.60 -12.68
N ASP A 196 7.92 12.22 -13.44
CA ASP A 196 7.76 11.62 -14.76
C ASP A 196 7.40 10.14 -14.62
N CYS A 197 6.23 9.75 -15.11
CA CYS A 197 5.72 8.40 -15.03
C CYS A 197 6.27 7.54 -16.18
N PRO A 198 6.62 6.26 -15.93
CA PRO A 198 7.11 5.35 -16.96
C PRO A 198 6.15 5.14 -18.14
N SER A 199 4.85 5.40 -17.94
CA SER A 199 3.80 5.34 -18.97
C SER A 199 3.74 6.57 -19.89
N GLY A 200 4.66 7.52 -19.76
CA GLY A 200 4.73 8.72 -20.60
C GLY A 200 3.86 9.89 -20.12
N GLY A 201 3.33 9.82 -18.91
CA GLY A 201 2.62 10.93 -18.26
C GLY A 201 3.46 11.61 -17.18
N LYS A 202 2.96 12.73 -16.64
CA LYS A 202 3.51 13.35 -15.42
C LYS A 202 2.46 13.35 -14.33
N VAL A 203 2.90 13.32 -13.08
CA VAL A 203 2.07 13.62 -11.91
C VAL A 203 2.73 14.76 -11.14
N THR A 204 1.96 15.80 -10.87
CA THR A 204 2.39 16.93 -10.05
C THR A 204 1.83 16.78 -8.65
N PHE A 205 2.73 16.74 -7.66
CA PHE A 205 2.39 16.87 -6.26
C PHE A 205 2.58 18.31 -5.80
N GLN A 206 1.62 18.81 -5.03
CA GLN A 206 1.74 20.07 -4.30
C GLN A 206 1.64 19.80 -2.81
N PHE A 207 2.65 20.24 -2.05
CA PHE A 207 2.73 20.07 -0.60
C PHE A 207 2.40 21.38 0.10
N SER A 208 1.61 21.29 1.16
CA SER A 208 1.26 22.43 2.00
C SER A 208 1.26 22.09 3.47
N TYR A 209 1.39 23.12 4.30
CA TYR A 209 1.47 22.97 5.74
C TYR A 209 0.20 22.35 6.34
N ALA A 210 0.36 21.34 7.19
CA ALA A 210 -0.72 20.78 8.00
C ALA A 210 -0.71 21.46 9.37
N ALA A 211 -1.67 22.35 9.63
CA ALA A 211 -1.74 23.07 10.90
C ALA A 211 -2.03 22.15 12.10
N GLY A 212 -1.28 22.35 13.18
CA GLY A 212 -1.45 21.69 14.47
C GLY A 212 -0.96 20.24 14.51
N ASN A 213 -0.42 19.83 15.66
CA ASN A 213 -0.07 18.44 15.98
C ASN A 213 0.74 17.71 14.88
N ASN A 214 1.73 18.39 14.29
CA ASN A 214 2.51 17.93 13.13
C ASN A 214 3.97 17.59 13.46
N ASN A 215 4.31 17.53 14.77
CA ASN A 215 5.64 17.22 15.30
C ASN A 215 6.77 18.12 14.74
N GLY A 216 6.43 19.32 14.24
CA GLY A 216 7.37 20.23 13.60
C GLY A 216 7.51 20.03 12.09
N THR A 217 6.95 18.96 11.51
CA THR A 217 7.01 18.72 10.07
C THR A 217 6.30 19.84 9.32
N SER A 218 7.01 20.41 8.36
CA SER A 218 6.58 21.53 7.51
C SER A 218 6.77 21.18 6.04
N VAL A 219 6.51 22.14 5.15
CA VAL A 219 6.81 21.95 3.73
C VAL A 219 8.33 21.91 3.51
N GLU A 220 9.06 22.68 4.30
CA GLU A 220 10.49 22.90 4.19
C GLU A 220 11.32 21.80 4.88
N ASP A 221 10.85 21.24 6.00
CA ASP A 221 11.62 20.32 6.83
C ASP A 221 10.76 19.20 7.47
N GLY A 222 11.39 18.08 7.85
CA GLY A 222 10.82 17.06 8.74
C GLY A 222 10.67 15.66 8.12
N GLN A 223 9.62 14.96 8.53
CA GLN A 223 9.32 13.56 8.17
C GLN A 223 8.42 13.42 6.93
N ILE A 224 8.11 12.18 6.57
CA ILE A 224 7.34 11.83 5.36
C ILE A 224 8.04 12.39 4.10
N PRO A 225 9.30 11.99 3.84
CA PRO A 225 10.01 12.37 2.63
C PRO A 225 9.32 11.88 1.37
N GLU A 226 8.75 10.66 1.41
CA GLU A 226 8.23 10.01 0.21
C GLU A 226 6.78 9.59 0.31
N ILE A 227 6.03 9.81 -0.78
CA ILE A 227 4.73 9.17 -1.03
C ILE A 227 4.95 8.12 -2.12
N LEU A 228 4.59 6.87 -1.82
CA LEU A 228 4.66 5.72 -2.73
C LEU A 228 3.30 5.53 -3.40
N PHE A 229 3.26 5.48 -4.73
CA PHE A 229 1.98 5.49 -5.46
C PHE A 229 2.02 4.75 -6.80
N TYR A 230 0.82 4.48 -7.32
CA TYR A 230 0.58 4.08 -8.70
C TYR A 230 -0.35 5.09 -9.39
N THR A 231 -0.25 5.15 -10.72
CA THR A 231 -1.11 5.95 -11.62
C THR A 231 -2.06 5.08 -12.41
#